data_AF-A0A821HT67-F1
#
_entry.id   AF-A0A821HT67-F1
#
_cell.length_a   1.000
_cell.length_b   1.000
_cell.length_c   1.000
_cell.angle_alpha   90.00
_cell.angle_beta   90.00
_cell.angle_gamma   90.00
#
_symmetry.space_group_name_H-M   'P 1'
#
loop_
_entity.id
_entity.type
_entity.pdbx_description
1 polymer ?
#
loop_
_entity_poly.entity_id
_entity_poly.type
_entity_poly.pdbx_seq_one_letter_code
_entity_poly.pdbx_strand_id
1 'polypeptide(L)'
;MKEVWQCCAYLYTLESFLYKTINAAMRLIGDKDHEEVWRSKVGTLGPFCLLLWDDPYNTKAIIKKTLYRGANLKPEQIAAYEEMAKHEDEYRSFQAYTSCSRNRKKAEEFGNTLFIMDVLFAFIADLSSLSEYADEEEELVTPGVCFRVKNVKFDQGKNQHLINLELRQRFSSKWGKFLS
;
A
#
# COMPACT_ATOMS: atom_id res chain seq x y z
N MET A 1 0.09 -13.37 20.78
CA MET A 1 0.35 -12.27 19.83
C MET A 1 0.78 -12.77 18.46
N LYS A 2 1.87 -13.54 18.32
CA LYS A 2 2.33 -14.08 17.03
C LYS A 2 1.26 -14.84 16.23
N GLU A 3 0.60 -15.82 16.84
CA GLU A 3 -0.46 -16.61 16.18
C GLU A 3 -1.67 -15.77 15.78
N VAL A 4 -2.05 -14.81 16.63
CA VAL A 4 -3.16 -13.88 16.35
C VAL A 4 -2.82 -13.02 15.13
N TRP A 5 -1.62 -12.46 15.10
CA TRP A 5 -1.16 -11.67 13.96
C TRP A 5 -1.11 -12.51 12.67
N GLN A 6 -0.58 -13.73 12.72
CA GLN A 6 -0.53 -14.64 11.56
C GLN A 6 -1.93 -14.97 11.03
N CYS A 7 -2.91 -15.20 11.93
CA CYS A 7 -4.29 -15.40 11.56
C CYS A 7 -4.89 -14.15 10.89
N CYS A 8 -4.66 -12.96 11.45
CA CYS A 8 -5.09 -11.70 10.84
C CYS A 8 -4.45 -11.48 9.45
N ALA A 9 -3.16 -11.76 9.32
CA ALA A 9 -2.43 -11.64 8.06
C ALA A 9 -3.02 -12.60 7.01
N TYR A 10 -3.16 -13.88 7.32
CA TYR A 10 -3.78 -14.86 6.43
C TYR A 10 -5.21 -14.46 6.02
N LEU A 11 -6.06 -14.06 6.97
CA LEU A 11 -7.42 -13.61 6.67
C LEU A 11 -7.44 -12.38 5.75
N TYR A 12 -6.45 -11.51 5.85
CA TYR A 12 -6.30 -10.35 4.99
C TYR A 12 -5.88 -10.72 3.55
N THR A 13 -5.03 -11.75 3.38
CA THR A 13 -4.56 -12.18 2.05
C THR A 13 -5.64 -12.89 1.25
N LEU A 14 -6.65 -13.46 1.90
CA LEU A 14 -7.76 -14.12 1.22
C LEU A 14 -8.51 -13.12 0.33
N GLU A 15 -8.97 -13.58 -0.84
CA GLU A 15 -9.88 -12.80 -1.69
C GLU A 15 -11.30 -12.70 -1.07
N SER A 16 -11.39 -12.07 0.09
CA SER A 16 -12.57 -12.01 0.94
C SER A 16 -13.21 -10.63 0.94
N PHE A 17 -14.43 -10.54 1.47
CA PHE A 17 -15.06 -9.24 1.70
C PHE A 17 -14.29 -8.42 2.75
N LEU A 18 -13.53 -9.06 3.64
CA LEU A 18 -12.87 -8.42 4.78
C LEU A 18 -11.82 -7.42 4.31
N TYR A 19 -10.85 -7.84 3.48
CA TYR A 19 -9.80 -6.95 2.99
C TYR A 19 -10.37 -5.80 2.13
N LYS A 20 -11.38 -6.10 1.28
CA LYS A 20 -12.09 -5.10 0.46
C LYS A 20 -12.75 -4.05 1.36
N THR A 21 -13.43 -4.50 2.41
CA THR A 21 -14.14 -3.63 3.37
C THR A 21 -13.19 -2.77 4.20
N ILE A 22 -12.11 -3.37 4.72
CA ILE A 22 -11.07 -2.66 5.49
C ILE A 22 -10.46 -1.56 4.63
N ASN A 23 -9.95 -1.91 3.45
CA ASN A 23 -9.26 -0.95 2.61
C ASN A 23 -10.20 0.17 2.11
N ALA A 24 -11.47 -0.14 1.85
CA ALA A 24 -12.48 0.88 1.53
C ALA A 24 -12.72 1.84 2.70
N ALA A 25 -12.89 1.31 3.93
CA ALA A 25 -13.11 2.13 5.12
C ALA A 25 -11.91 3.01 5.45
N MET A 26 -10.69 2.47 5.34
CA MET A 26 -9.46 3.21 5.62
C MET A 26 -9.19 4.32 4.61
N ARG A 27 -9.63 4.17 3.36
CA ARG A 27 -9.52 5.22 2.34
C ARG A 27 -10.36 6.48 2.66
N LEU A 28 -11.33 6.38 3.57
CA LEU A 28 -12.14 7.52 4.04
C LEU A 28 -11.47 8.31 5.18
N ILE A 29 -10.30 7.89 5.67
CA ILE A 29 -9.60 8.62 6.75
C ILE A 29 -9.23 10.02 6.26
N GLY A 30 -9.69 11.03 7.00
CA GLY A 30 -9.44 12.45 6.70
C GLY A 30 -10.37 13.03 5.63
N ASP A 31 -11.27 12.24 5.06
CA ASP A 31 -12.32 12.72 4.17
C ASP A 31 -13.48 13.30 5.01
N LYS A 32 -13.67 14.62 4.90
CA LYS A 32 -14.70 15.35 5.67
C LYS A 32 -16.11 15.02 5.22
N ASP A 33 -16.30 14.71 3.94
CA ASP A 33 -17.63 14.45 3.38
C ASP A 33 -18.14 13.06 3.81
N HIS A 34 -17.23 12.16 4.20
CA HIS A 34 -17.53 10.78 4.59
C HIS A 34 -17.14 10.46 6.04
N GLU A 35 -16.95 11.47 6.89
CA GLU A 35 -16.46 11.30 8.26
C GLU A 35 -17.38 10.39 9.08
N GLU A 36 -18.70 10.58 9.00
CA GLU A 36 -19.68 9.76 9.72
C GLU A 36 -19.63 8.28 9.30
N VAL A 37 -19.46 8.03 8.00
CA VAL A 37 -19.32 6.67 7.45
C VAL A 37 -18.05 6.01 8.01
N TRP A 38 -16.92 6.73 8.01
CA TRP A 38 -15.68 6.22 8.60
C TRP A 38 -15.85 5.92 10.10
N ARG A 39 -16.42 6.86 10.87
CA ARG A 39 -16.66 6.70 12.32
C ARG A 39 -17.57 5.51 12.63
N SER A 40 -18.57 5.24 11.80
CA SER A 40 -19.45 4.06 11.98
C SER A 40 -18.71 2.73 11.82
N LYS A 41 -17.63 2.69 11.03
CA LYS A 41 -16.87 1.47 10.71
C LYS A 41 -15.68 1.25 11.65
N VAL A 42 -15.10 2.31 12.19
CA VAL A 42 -13.85 2.22 12.98
C VAL A 42 -14.02 1.39 14.25
N GLY A 43 -15.20 1.41 14.89
CA GLY A 43 -15.49 0.61 16.08
C GLY A 43 -15.41 -0.90 15.83
N THR A 44 -15.75 -1.34 14.61
CA THR A 44 -15.76 -2.76 14.22
C THR A 44 -14.46 -3.19 13.55
N LEU A 45 -13.94 -2.38 12.62
CA LEU A 45 -12.77 -2.75 11.81
C LEU A 45 -11.44 -2.32 12.44
N GLY A 46 -11.46 -1.29 13.29
CA GLY A 46 -10.27 -0.74 13.94
C GLY A 46 -9.46 -1.77 14.73
N PRO A 47 -10.07 -2.62 15.56
CA PRO A 47 -9.35 -3.67 16.28
C PRO A 47 -8.60 -4.62 15.34
N PHE A 48 -9.22 -5.05 14.24
CA PHE A 48 -8.54 -5.89 13.25
C PHE A 48 -7.38 -5.15 12.58
N CYS A 49 -7.58 -3.89 12.20
CA CYS A 49 -6.51 -3.07 11.62
C CYS A 49 -5.32 -2.92 12.57
N LEU A 50 -5.55 -2.76 13.88
CA LEU A 50 -4.49 -2.67 14.88
C LEU A 50 -3.75 -4.01 15.03
N LEU A 51 -4.49 -5.12 15.09
CA LEU A 51 -3.89 -6.45 15.18
C LEU A 51 -3.05 -6.80 13.96
N LEU A 52 -3.45 -6.37 12.76
CA LEU A 52 -2.66 -6.55 11.55
C LEU A 52 -1.43 -5.63 11.49
N TRP A 53 -1.54 -4.42 12.05
CA TRP A 53 -0.45 -3.44 12.08
C TRP A 53 0.68 -3.85 13.03
N ASP A 54 0.31 -4.43 14.18
CA ASP A 54 1.23 -4.84 15.24
C ASP A 54 1.98 -6.14 14.89
N ASP A 55 2.74 -6.10 13.80
CA ASP A 55 3.55 -7.23 13.31
C ASP A 55 4.71 -7.55 14.28
N PRO A 56 4.65 -8.69 14.99
CA PRO A 56 5.67 -9.06 15.97
C PRO A 56 7.00 -9.52 15.34
N TYR A 57 7.04 -9.68 14.01
CA TYR A 57 8.24 -10.03 13.25
C TYR A 57 8.91 -8.80 12.63
N ASN A 58 8.16 -7.70 12.44
CA ASN A 58 8.67 -6.46 11.86
C ASN A 58 9.43 -5.61 12.87
N THR A 59 10.62 -6.06 13.24
CA THR A 59 11.48 -5.36 14.21
C THR A 59 12.24 -4.18 13.62
N LYS A 60 12.27 -4.02 12.28
CA LYS A 60 13.03 -2.99 11.57
C LYS A 60 12.36 -2.59 10.27
N ALA A 61 12.33 -1.30 9.98
CA ALA A 61 11.90 -0.79 8.68
C ALA A 61 12.77 -1.36 7.56
N ILE A 62 12.13 -1.71 6.44
CA ILE A 62 12.81 -2.23 5.25
C ILE A 62 13.37 -1.06 4.45
N ILE A 63 14.60 -1.23 3.96
CA ILE A 63 15.38 -0.21 3.25
C ILE A 63 15.78 -0.77 1.88
N LYS A 64 15.58 0.02 0.81
CA LYS A 64 16.04 -0.24 -0.57
C LYS A 64 15.53 -1.57 -1.16
N LYS A 65 14.23 -1.67 -1.40
CA LYS A 65 13.59 -2.76 -2.14
C LYS A 65 12.63 -2.19 -3.19
N THR A 66 12.43 -2.92 -4.28
CA THR A 66 11.37 -2.61 -5.26
C THR A 66 10.18 -3.55 -5.03
N LEU A 67 8.98 -2.97 -5.04
CA LEU A 67 7.70 -3.67 -4.97
C LEU A 67 6.84 -3.34 -6.18
N TYR A 68 5.90 -4.23 -6.50
CA TYR A 68 5.02 -4.11 -7.64
C TYR A 68 3.56 -4.27 -7.22
N ARG A 69 2.65 -3.56 -7.87
CA ARG A 69 1.22 -3.74 -7.65
C ARG A 69 0.46 -3.49 -8.93
N GLY A 70 -0.26 -4.49 -9.41
CA GLY A 70 -1.24 -4.28 -10.46
C GLY A 70 -2.54 -3.71 -9.91
N ALA A 71 -3.20 -2.86 -10.69
CA ALA A 71 -4.51 -2.31 -10.37
C ALA A 71 -5.28 -1.95 -11.64
N ASN A 72 -6.60 -1.89 -11.51
CA ASN A 72 -7.47 -1.24 -12.48
C ASN A 72 -7.74 0.20 -12.04
N LEU A 73 -7.19 1.15 -12.80
CA LEU A 73 -7.44 2.58 -12.61
C LEU A 73 -8.32 3.12 -13.73
N LYS A 74 -9.20 4.06 -13.36
CA LYS A 74 -9.94 4.86 -14.32
C LYS A 74 -9.04 5.95 -14.93
N PRO A 75 -9.34 6.45 -16.14
CA PRO A 75 -8.54 7.48 -16.79
C PRO A 75 -8.29 8.72 -15.92
N GLU A 76 -9.30 9.18 -15.17
CA GLU A 76 -9.17 10.33 -14.27
C GLU A 76 -8.19 10.09 -13.12
N GLN A 77 -8.05 8.84 -12.66
CA GLN A 77 -7.08 8.48 -11.63
C GLN A 77 -5.66 8.46 -12.18
N ILE A 78 -5.48 7.95 -13.41
CA ILE A 78 -4.19 7.98 -14.12
C ILE A 78 -3.75 9.42 -14.35
N ALA A 79 -4.64 10.28 -14.83
CA ALA A 79 -4.38 11.70 -15.02
C ALA A 79 -3.96 12.40 -13.72
N ALA A 80 -4.54 12.02 -12.57
CA ALA A 80 -4.11 12.55 -11.28
C ALA A 80 -2.66 12.16 -10.93
N TYR A 81 -2.23 10.93 -11.23
CA TYR A 81 -0.83 10.53 -11.05
C TYR A 81 0.12 11.23 -12.04
N GLU A 82 -0.32 11.45 -13.27
CA GLU A 82 0.44 12.21 -14.27
C GLU A 82 0.66 13.66 -13.83
N GLU A 83 -0.35 14.29 -13.23
CA GLU A 83 -0.21 15.63 -12.67
C GLU A 83 0.75 15.64 -11.48
N MET A 84 0.61 14.70 -10.54
CA MET A 84 1.55 14.57 -9.41
C MET A 84 3.00 14.38 -9.85
N ALA A 85 3.22 13.69 -10.98
CA ALA A 85 4.57 13.48 -11.52
C ALA A 85 5.27 14.77 -11.97
N LYS A 86 4.53 15.88 -12.14
CA LYS A 86 5.08 17.20 -12.47
C LYS A 86 5.60 17.96 -11.25
N HIS A 87 5.27 17.50 -10.04
CA HIS A 87 5.59 18.17 -8.77
C HIS A 87 6.48 17.27 -7.90
N GLU A 88 7.80 17.33 -8.11
CA GLU A 88 8.76 16.39 -7.48
C GLU A 88 8.77 16.40 -5.93
N ASP A 89 8.36 17.51 -5.33
CA ASP A 89 8.28 17.71 -3.88
C ASP A 89 6.93 17.32 -3.27
N GLU A 90 5.97 16.93 -4.12
CA GLU A 90 4.63 16.57 -3.67
C GLU A 90 4.59 15.11 -3.17
N TYR A 91 4.12 14.95 -1.93
CA TYR A 91 3.92 13.63 -1.34
C TYR A 91 2.44 13.39 -1.06
N ARG A 92 2.04 12.14 -1.25
CA ARG A 92 0.78 11.56 -0.79
C ARG A 92 1.08 10.41 0.16
N SER A 93 0.03 9.84 0.76
CA SER A 93 0.17 8.66 1.62
C SER A 93 -0.90 7.63 1.31
N PHE A 94 -0.53 6.36 1.44
CA PHE A 94 -1.49 5.28 1.42
C PHE A 94 -2.31 5.31 2.71
N GLN A 95 -3.60 5.64 2.62
CA GLN A 95 -4.48 5.66 3.80
C GLN A 95 -4.84 4.25 4.28
N ALA A 96 -4.82 3.29 3.37
CA ALA A 96 -5.11 1.88 3.64
C ALA A 96 -3.85 1.03 3.51
N TYR A 97 -3.93 -0.20 4.00
CA TYR A 97 -3.00 -1.25 3.66
C TYR A 97 -2.90 -1.41 2.14
N THR A 98 -1.68 -1.59 1.65
CA THR A 98 -1.42 -1.73 0.21
C THR A 98 -0.66 -3.04 -0.02
N SER A 99 -1.40 -4.06 -0.43
CA SER A 99 -0.83 -5.35 -0.85
C SER A 99 0.01 -5.15 -2.12
N CYS A 100 1.23 -5.64 -2.09
CA CYS A 100 2.20 -5.54 -3.16
C CYS A 100 2.85 -6.92 -3.37
N SER A 101 3.54 -7.08 -4.48
CA SER A 101 4.28 -8.28 -4.83
C SER A 101 5.75 -7.94 -5.05
N ARG A 102 6.65 -8.84 -4.65
CA ARG A 102 8.05 -8.81 -5.12
C ARG A 102 8.19 -9.32 -6.56
N ASN A 103 7.25 -10.14 -7.01
CA ASN A 103 7.24 -10.74 -8.32
C ASN A 103 6.52 -9.83 -9.32
N ARG A 104 7.30 -9.06 -10.09
CA ARG A 104 6.77 -8.18 -11.13
C ARG A 104 5.83 -8.88 -12.10
N LYS A 105 6.18 -10.10 -12.54
CA LYS A 105 5.38 -10.82 -13.55
C LYS A 105 3.98 -11.11 -13.02
N LYS A 106 3.89 -11.54 -11.75
CA LYS A 106 2.61 -11.76 -11.08
C LYS A 106 1.83 -10.47 -10.93
N ALA A 107 2.47 -9.39 -10.49
CA ALA A 107 1.80 -8.09 -10.37
C ALA A 107 1.25 -7.56 -11.71
N GLU A 108 1.93 -7.83 -12.82
CA GLU A 108 1.52 -7.41 -14.17
C GLU A 108 0.24 -8.10 -14.65
N GLU A 109 -0.12 -9.26 -14.09
CA GLU A 109 -1.36 -9.99 -14.42
C GLU A 109 -2.62 -9.22 -13.96
N PHE A 110 -2.47 -8.24 -13.05
CA PHE A 110 -3.59 -7.53 -12.43
C PHE A 110 -3.83 -6.14 -13.05
N GLY A 111 -4.73 -6.09 -14.02
CA GLY A 111 -5.37 -4.85 -14.47
C GLY A 111 -4.58 -3.95 -15.43
N ASN A 112 -5.11 -2.76 -15.70
CA ASN A 112 -4.59 -1.84 -16.72
C ASN A 112 -3.41 -0.96 -16.27
N THR A 113 -2.98 -1.07 -15.02
CA THR A 113 -1.91 -0.24 -14.44
C THR A 113 -0.99 -1.09 -13.57
N LEU A 114 0.32 -0.90 -13.72
CA LEU A 114 1.36 -1.43 -12.83
C LEU A 114 2.02 -0.29 -12.07
N PHE A 115 1.91 -0.33 -10.75
CA PHE A 115 2.74 0.47 -9.86
C PHE A 115 4.10 -0.21 -9.66
N ILE A 116 5.17 0.54 -9.86
CA ILE A 116 6.56 0.14 -9.59
C ILE A 116 7.07 1.03 -8.46
N MET A 117 7.29 0.44 -7.29
CA MET A 117 7.49 1.17 -6.04
C MET A 117 8.90 0.94 -5.52
N ASP A 118 9.75 1.96 -5.59
CA ASP A 118 11.06 1.92 -4.94
C ASP A 118 10.91 2.34 -3.48
N VAL A 119 11.03 1.38 -2.57
CA VAL A 119 10.96 1.58 -1.12
C VAL A 119 12.30 2.04 -0.60
N LEU A 120 12.40 3.32 -0.25
CA LEU A 120 13.59 3.86 0.41
C LEU A 120 13.64 3.47 1.88
N PHE A 121 12.50 3.59 2.57
CA PHE A 121 12.37 3.29 3.99
C PHE A 121 10.89 3.15 4.34
N ALA A 122 10.38 1.97 4.71
CA ALA A 122 8.98 1.82 5.10
C ALA A 122 8.76 0.60 6.03
N PHE A 123 7.68 0.63 6.80
CA PHE A 123 7.18 -0.56 7.48
C PHE A 123 6.37 -1.40 6.49
N ILE A 124 6.85 -2.63 6.29
CA ILE A 124 6.30 -3.60 5.34
C ILE A 124 6.35 -4.96 6.02
N ALA A 125 5.28 -5.74 5.91
CA ALA A 125 5.23 -7.13 6.38
C ALA A 125 5.39 -8.10 5.19
N ASP A 126 6.25 -9.10 5.32
CA ASP A 126 6.34 -10.20 4.35
C ASP A 126 5.25 -11.22 4.66
N LEU A 127 4.26 -11.33 3.76
CA LEU A 127 3.13 -12.23 3.92
C LEU A 127 3.26 -13.49 3.04
N SER A 128 4.32 -13.63 2.26
CA SER A 128 4.47 -14.72 1.27
C SER A 128 4.33 -16.12 1.86
N SER A 129 4.81 -16.34 3.09
CA SER A 129 4.71 -17.63 3.78
C SER A 129 3.36 -17.89 4.46
N LEU A 130 2.54 -16.85 4.61
CA LEU A 130 1.23 -16.91 5.27
C LEU A 130 0.08 -16.78 4.27
N SER A 131 0.33 -16.23 3.09
CA SER A 131 -0.67 -15.99 2.07
C SER A 131 -1.18 -17.30 1.47
N GLU A 132 -2.48 -17.34 1.16
CA GLU A 132 -3.07 -18.39 0.33
C GLU A 132 -2.44 -18.43 -1.08
N TYR A 133 -1.88 -17.30 -1.52
CA TYR A 133 -1.27 -17.11 -2.84
C TYR A 133 0.25 -16.91 -2.70
N ALA A 134 0.94 -17.92 -2.18
CA ALA A 134 2.38 -17.82 -1.87
C ALA A 134 3.25 -17.46 -3.09
N ASP A 135 2.85 -17.84 -4.30
CA ASP A 135 3.55 -17.55 -5.55
C ASP A 135 3.47 -16.06 -5.97
N GLU A 136 2.53 -15.30 -5.42
CA GLU A 136 2.46 -13.85 -5.59
C GLU A 136 3.56 -13.12 -4.81
N GLU A 137 4.25 -13.78 -3.88
CA GLU A 137 5.30 -13.19 -3.05
C GLU A 137 4.85 -11.87 -2.37
N GLU A 138 3.71 -11.93 -1.71
CA GLU A 138 3.03 -10.76 -1.16
C GLU A 138 3.83 -10.06 -0.06
N GLU A 139 3.93 -8.74 -0.18
CA GLU A 139 4.39 -7.83 0.85
C GLU A 139 3.36 -6.74 1.11
N LEU A 140 3.01 -6.57 2.38
CA LEU A 140 1.98 -5.65 2.82
C LEU A 140 2.59 -4.33 3.29
N VAL A 141 2.38 -3.27 2.51
CA VAL A 141 2.77 -1.91 2.90
C VAL A 141 1.75 -1.36 3.90
N THR A 142 2.23 -0.88 5.05
CA THR A 142 1.35 -0.38 6.11
C THR A 142 0.72 0.98 5.76
N PRO A 143 -0.46 1.30 6.32
CA PRO A 143 -1.09 2.61 6.24
C PRO A 143 -0.14 3.73 6.70
N GLY A 144 -0.26 4.90 6.08
CA GLY A 144 0.53 6.09 6.38
C GLY A 144 1.88 6.18 5.67
N VAL A 145 2.33 5.12 4.99
CA VAL A 145 3.52 5.18 4.14
C VAL A 145 3.30 6.23 3.05
N CYS A 146 4.24 7.17 2.95
CA CYS A 146 4.18 8.22 1.95
C CYS A 146 4.80 7.77 0.64
N PHE A 147 4.31 8.34 -0.46
CA PHE A 147 4.90 8.18 -1.77
C PHE A 147 4.96 9.51 -2.51
N ARG A 148 5.91 9.61 -3.44
CA ARG A 148 5.88 10.57 -4.54
C ARG A 148 5.86 9.84 -5.87
N VAL A 149 5.32 10.49 -6.89
CA VAL A 149 5.30 9.96 -8.26
C VAL A 149 6.54 10.44 -8.99
N LYS A 150 7.37 9.50 -9.46
CA LYS A 150 8.58 9.83 -10.21
C LYS A 150 8.31 10.02 -11.69
N ASN A 151 7.44 9.19 -12.26
CA ASN A 151 6.95 9.34 -13.63
C ASN A 151 5.77 8.39 -13.87
N VAL A 152 5.00 8.71 -14.90
CA VAL A 152 3.97 7.85 -15.48
C VAL A 152 4.31 7.63 -16.95
N LYS A 153 4.22 6.39 -17.40
CA LYS A 153 4.46 6.00 -18.82
C LYS A 153 3.40 5.02 -19.25
N PHE A 154 3.14 4.95 -20.55
CA PHE A 154 2.29 3.91 -21.12
C PHE A 154 3.16 2.88 -21.87
N ASP A 155 3.01 1.61 -21.52
CA ASP A 155 3.62 0.50 -22.22
C ASP A 155 2.66 0.00 -23.30
N GLN A 156 2.95 0.32 -24.56
CA GLN A 156 2.13 -0.10 -25.71
C GLN A 156 2.15 -1.62 -25.92
N GLY A 157 3.25 -2.29 -25.59
CA GLY A 157 3.39 -3.73 -25.79
C GLY A 157 2.51 -4.52 -24.82
N LYS A 158 2.32 -3.99 -23.61
CA LYS A 158 1.45 -4.59 -22.58
C LYS A 158 0.07 -3.95 -22.45
N ASN A 159 -0.17 -2.86 -23.19
CA ASN A 159 -1.38 -2.03 -23.06
C ASN A 159 -1.64 -1.64 -21.59
N GLN A 160 -0.58 -1.20 -20.89
CA GLN A 160 -0.59 -0.98 -19.44
C GLN A 160 0.10 0.34 -19.07
N HIS A 161 -0.47 1.08 -18.13
CA HIS A 161 0.20 2.26 -17.55
C HIS A 161 1.22 1.82 -16.49
N LEU A 162 2.44 2.34 -16.58
CA LEU A 162 3.52 2.14 -15.61
C LEU A 162 3.64 3.40 -14.75
N ILE A 163 3.32 3.29 -13.46
CA ILE A 163 3.41 4.39 -12.50
C ILE A 163 4.58 4.11 -11.56
N ASN A 164 5.65 4.88 -11.70
CA ASN A 164 6.85 4.73 -10.88
C ASN A 164 6.72 5.59 -9.62
N LEU A 165 6.75 4.96 -8.46
CA LEU A 165 6.64 5.60 -7.15
C LEU A 165 7.95 5.46 -6.38
N GLU A 166 8.19 6.42 -5.50
CA GLU A 166 9.20 6.31 -4.46
C GLU A 166 8.51 6.37 -3.10
N LEU A 167 8.72 5.34 -2.27
CA LEU A 167 8.05 5.16 -0.99
C LEU A 167 9.01 5.51 0.17
N ARG A 168 8.48 6.26 1.14
CA ARG A 168 9.18 6.55 2.39
C ARG A 168 8.20 6.72 3.56
N GLN A 169 8.59 6.29 4.74
CA GLN A 169 7.93 6.66 5.98
C GLN A 169 8.25 8.13 6.25
N ARG A 170 7.23 8.99 6.36
CA ARG A 170 7.42 10.32 6.96
C ARG A 170 7.16 10.21 8.46
N PHE A 171 8.18 10.45 9.26
CA PHE A 171 7.99 10.82 10.66
C PHE A 171 7.55 12.28 10.71
N SER A 172 6.61 12.61 11.59
CA SER A 172 6.22 14.01 11.80
C SER A 172 7.46 14.85 12.13
N SER A 173 7.42 16.11 11.69
CA SER A 173 8.52 17.09 11.65
C SER A 173 9.22 17.40 12.98
N LYS A 174 8.92 16.72 14.09
CA LYS A 174 9.73 16.78 15.32
C LYS A 174 11.00 15.92 15.28
N TRP A 175 11.12 14.96 14.35
CA TRP A 175 12.27 14.04 14.27
C TRP A 175 13.13 14.18 13.01
N GLY A 176 12.79 15.11 12.11
CA GLY A 176 13.51 15.33 10.83
C GLY A 176 14.92 15.93 10.96
N LYS A 177 15.41 16.21 12.17
CA LYS A 177 16.76 16.74 12.41
C LYS A 177 17.84 15.69 12.65
N PHE A 178 17.49 14.40 12.68
CA PHE A 178 18.46 13.33 12.97
C PHE A 178 18.97 12.58 11.74
N LEU A 179 18.47 12.89 10.53
CA LEU A 179 18.84 12.19 9.30
C LEU A 179 19.12 13.15 8.11
N SER A 180 19.56 14.38 8.40
CA SER A 180 20.19 15.27 7.43
C SER A 180 21.68 15.38 7.71
#